data_AF-A0A1Q7LUQ1-F1
#
_entry.id   AF-A0A1Q7LUQ1-F1
#
_cell.length_a   1.000
_cell.length_b   1.000
_cell.length_c   1.000
_cell.angle_alpha   90.00
_cell.angle_beta   90.00
_cell.angle_gamma   90.00
#
_symmetry.space_group_name_H-M   'P 1'
#
loop_
_entity.id
_entity.type
_entity.pdbx_description
1 polymer ?
#
loop_
_entity_poly.entity_id
_entity_poly.type
_entity_poly.pdbx_seq_one_letter_code
_entity_poly.pdbx_strand_id
1 'polypeptide(L)'
;MIGVGETSIDLSQRAQKILEMAVGLCLLLDLPVFYLKTLTWSDRTGSMRGGGGRIVPSDQCLVLPRGDIILPKRMKERLLVDEWKPLIASSLIYEKKLLPKLRSKAVKLIIVPTAALTAIVGVFLALTRSFWVTIPFPVGLLVLAIPPSIVLFLGLDLFTPYEKNARLQADIEATRLVGRSFFLEGLRKIDSLGMKDVEERKTKMAEGSSSEFPSLTERVQNLLAGT
;
A
#
# COMPACT_ATOMS: atom_id res chain seq x y z
N MET A 1 -33.70 -13.70 -22.46
CA MET A 1 -32.69 -14.19 -21.51
C MET A 1 -31.38 -14.41 -22.26
N ILE A 2 -30.69 -13.31 -22.59
CA ILE A 2 -29.37 -13.27 -23.23
C ILE A 2 -28.72 -12.06 -22.55
N GLY A 3 -27.63 -12.24 -21.79
CA GLY A 3 -26.99 -11.08 -21.15
C GLY A 3 -26.16 -11.33 -19.90
N VAL A 4 -26.34 -12.44 -19.18
CA VAL A 4 -25.51 -12.77 -18.00
C VAL A 4 -24.23 -13.52 -18.39
N GLY A 5 -24.27 -14.31 -19.48
CA GLY A 5 -23.11 -15.06 -19.99
C GLY A 5 -22.09 -14.18 -20.71
N GLU A 6 -22.53 -13.32 -21.63
CA GLU A 6 -21.64 -12.44 -22.43
C GLU A 6 -20.89 -11.42 -21.58
N THR A 7 -21.56 -10.81 -20.58
CA THR A 7 -20.90 -9.89 -19.64
C THR A 7 -19.85 -10.61 -18.80
N SER A 8 -20.09 -11.85 -18.37
CA SER A 8 -19.10 -12.60 -17.57
C SER A 8 -17.83 -12.95 -18.36
N ILE A 9 -17.96 -13.22 -19.67
CA ILE A 9 -16.86 -13.57 -20.57
C ILE A 9 -16.07 -12.33 -21.00
N ASP A 10 -16.73 -11.22 -21.30
CA ASP A 10 -16.05 -9.95 -21.62
C ASP A 10 -15.23 -9.45 -20.42
N LEU A 11 -15.78 -9.58 -19.20
CA LEU A 11 -15.09 -9.15 -17.99
C LEU A 11 -13.88 -10.01 -17.63
N SER A 12 -13.89 -11.31 -17.96
CA SER A 12 -12.72 -12.17 -17.77
C SER A 12 -11.66 -11.88 -18.82
N GLN A 13 -12.05 -11.65 -20.08
CA GLN A 13 -11.14 -11.25 -21.14
C GLN A 13 -10.49 -9.89 -20.87
N ARG A 14 -11.24 -8.92 -20.34
CA ARG A 14 -10.72 -7.61 -19.94
C ARG A 14 -9.73 -7.71 -18.79
N ALA A 15 -10.02 -8.54 -17.78
CA ALA A 15 -9.09 -8.81 -16.68
C ALA A 15 -7.78 -9.44 -17.19
N GLN A 16 -7.88 -10.38 -18.14
CA GLN A 16 -6.72 -11.00 -18.78
C GLN A 16 -5.86 -9.98 -19.52
N LYS A 17 -6.46 -9.09 -20.33
CA LYS A 17 -5.74 -8.01 -21.01
C LYS A 17 -5.03 -7.06 -20.03
N ILE A 18 -5.68 -6.71 -18.93
CA ILE A 18 -5.05 -5.86 -17.89
C ILE A 18 -3.87 -6.59 -17.24
N LEU A 19 -4.01 -7.89 -16.99
CA LEU A 19 -2.93 -8.70 -16.42
C LEU A 19 -1.73 -8.81 -17.37
N GLU A 20 -1.97 -9.03 -18.66
CA GLU A 20 -0.92 -9.05 -19.70
C GLU A 20 -0.20 -7.70 -19.80
N MET A 21 -0.95 -6.60 -19.76
CA MET A 21 -0.38 -5.25 -19.69
C MET A 21 0.48 -5.06 -18.44
N ALA A 22 0.01 -5.53 -17.28
CA ALA A 22 0.75 -5.45 -16.02
C ALA A 22 2.06 -6.26 -16.07
N VAL A 23 2.03 -7.43 -16.71
CA VAL A 23 3.21 -8.25 -17.00
C VAL A 23 4.20 -7.50 -17.90
N GLY A 24 3.72 -6.84 -18.96
CA GLY A 24 4.55 -5.97 -19.79
C GLY A 24 5.19 -4.82 -19.01
N LEU A 25 4.47 -4.21 -18.06
CA LEU A 25 5.02 -3.20 -17.16
C LEU A 25 6.10 -3.77 -16.24
N CYS A 26 5.95 -5.00 -15.74
CA CYS A 26 7.00 -5.66 -14.96
C CYS A 26 8.30 -5.81 -15.75
N LEU A 27 8.22 -6.22 -17.03
CA LEU A 27 9.38 -6.30 -17.92
C LEU A 27 10.07 -4.94 -18.08
N LEU A 28 9.31 -3.88 -18.35
CA LEU A 28 9.85 -2.52 -18.49
C LEU A 28 10.48 -1.98 -17.21
N LEU A 29 10.00 -2.44 -16.05
CA LEU A 29 10.49 -2.04 -14.74
C LEU A 29 11.69 -2.85 -14.24
N ASP A 30 12.15 -3.84 -15.03
CA ASP A 30 13.15 -4.85 -14.64
C ASP A 30 12.73 -5.60 -13.36
N LEU A 31 11.45 -5.99 -13.31
CA LEU A 31 10.87 -6.78 -12.25
C LEU A 31 10.67 -8.23 -12.72
N PRO A 32 10.89 -9.23 -11.84
CA PRO A 32 10.72 -10.63 -12.19
C PRO A 32 9.27 -10.92 -12.64
N VAL A 33 9.09 -11.35 -13.88
CA VAL A 33 7.79 -11.49 -14.55
C VAL A 33 6.87 -12.53 -13.90
N PHE A 34 7.44 -13.60 -13.34
CA PHE A 34 6.71 -14.64 -12.61
C PHE A 34 6.05 -14.15 -11.32
N TYR A 35 6.20 -12.86 -11.02
CA TYR A 35 5.60 -12.25 -9.87
C TYR A 35 4.08 -12.10 -10.01
N LEU A 36 3.56 -11.70 -11.16
CA LEU A 36 2.12 -11.43 -11.30
C LEU A 36 1.36 -12.72 -11.63
N LYS A 37 0.44 -13.10 -10.75
CA LYS A 37 -0.24 -14.40 -10.83
C LYS A 37 -1.70 -14.26 -11.17
N THR A 38 -2.40 -13.39 -10.47
CA THR A 38 -3.84 -13.25 -10.60
C THR A 38 -4.25 -11.78 -10.56
N LEU A 39 -5.36 -11.49 -11.24
CA LEU A 39 -6.06 -10.22 -11.14
C LEU A 39 -7.43 -10.47 -10.54
N THR A 40 -7.74 -9.78 -9.45
CA THR A 40 -9.00 -9.94 -8.71
C THR A 40 -9.72 -8.61 -8.57
N TRP A 41 -11.04 -8.65 -8.74
CA TRP A 41 -11.90 -7.48 -8.55
C TRP A 41 -12.49 -7.54 -7.15
N SER A 42 -12.05 -6.65 -6.27
CA SER A 42 -12.59 -6.57 -4.91
C SER A 42 -12.53 -5.15 -4.36
N ASP A 43 -13.59 -4.73 -3.69
CA ASP A 43 -13.63 -3.44 -2.99
C ASP A 43 -12.98 -3.50 -1.60
N ARG A 44 -12.73 -4.72 -1.09
CA ARG A 44 -12.07 -4.96 0.20
C ARG A 44 -10.97 -5.99 0.04
N THR A 45 -9.84 -5.76 0.69
CA THR A 45 -8.80 -6.77 0.83
C THR A 45 -9.30 -7.91 1.72
N GLY A 46 -8.87 -9.15 1.44
CA GLY A 46 -9.14 -10.27 2.33
C GLY A 46 -8.42 -10.05 3.66
N SER A 47 -9.13 -10.14 4.79
CA SER A 47 -8.49 -10.14 6.10
C SER A 47 -8.18 -11.58 6.51
N MET A 48 -6.95 -11.88 6.90
CA MET A 48 -6.64 -13.18 7.54
C MET A 48 -7.16 -13.26 8.98
N ARG A 49 -7.72 -12.19 9.56
CA ARG A 49 -8.07 -12.08 10.99
C ARG A 49 -9.53 -11.67 11.26
N GLY A 50 -10.46 -11.95 10.35
CA GLY A 50 -11.91 -11.68 10.53
C GLY A 50 -12.35 -10.20 10.59
N GLY A 51 -11.44 -9.25 10.74
CA GLY A 51 -11.72 -7.82 10.65
C GLY A 51 -11.85 -7.39 9.19
N GLY A 52 -13.08 -7.22 8.70
CA GLY A 52 -13.40 -6.87 7.31
C GLY A 52 -12.34 -5.96 6.68
N GLY A 53 -11.55 -6.52 5.76
CA GLY A 53 -10.25 -5.97 5.41
C GLY A 53 -10.28 -4.56 4.81
N ARG A 54 -9.09 -4.00 4.58
CA ARG A 54 -8.90 -2.62 4.09
C ARG A 54 -9.68 -2.39 2.80
N ILE A 55 -10.36 -1.25 2.71
CA ILE A 55 -11.05 -0.82 1.49
C ILE A 55 -9.99 -0.51 0.43
N VAL A 56 -10.15 -1.08 -0.76
CA VAL A 56 -9.30 -0.81 -1.93
C VAL A 56 -9.69 0.58 -2.47
N PRO A 57 -8.78 1.56 -2.55
CA PRO A 57 -9.10 2.89 -3.07
C PRO A 57 -9.56 2.84 -4.54
N SER A 58 -10.55 3.66 -4.93
CA SER A 58 -11.02 3.75 -6.33
C SER A 58 -9.96 4.29 -7.28
N ASP A 59 -9.09 5.16 -6.78
CA ASP A 59 -8.07 5.86 -7.54
C ASP A 59 -6.74 5.09 -7.60
N GLN A 60 -6.66 3.91 -6.99
CA GLN A 60 -5.41 3.16 -6.87
C GLN A 60 -5.61 1.68 -7.13
N CYS A 61 -4.49 1.00 -7.35
CA CYS A 61 -4.40 -0.44 -7.46
C CYS A 61 -3.62 -0.96 -6.24
N LEU A 62 -4.00 -2.12 -5.72
CA LEU A 62 -3.19 -2.80 -4.69
C LEU A 62 -2.49 -4.00 -5.31
N VAL A 63 -1.17 -4.09 -5.14
CA VAL A 63 -0.40 -5.25 -5.56
C VAL A 63 0.08 -5.98 -4.32
N LEU A 64 -0.48 -7.15 -4.05
CA LEU A 64 -0.14 -7.95 -2.88
C LEU A 64 1.26 -8.57 -3.03
N PRO A 65 2.00 -8.79 -1.92
CA PRO A 65 3.34 -9.40 -1.93
C PRO A 65 3.43 -10.77 -2.62
N ARG A 66 2.30 -11.49 -2.74
CA ARG A 66 2.21 -12.81 -3.38
C ARG A 66 2.07 -12.77 -4.90
N GLY A 67 1.87 -11.58 -5.47
CA GLY A 67 1.69 -11.42 -6.92
C GLY A 67 0.29 -11.09 -7.38
N ASP A 68 -0.65 -10.90 -6.46
CA ASP A 68 -2.06 -10.69 -6.80
C ASP A 68 -2.35 -9.20 -6.94
N ILE A 69 -2.92 -8.82 -8.08
CA ILE A 69 -3.39 -7.47 -8.34
C ILE A 69 -4.85 -7.39 -7.91
N ILE A 70 -5.16 -6.48 -6.99
CA ILE A 70 -6.52 -6.19 -6.55
C ILE A 70 -6.95 -4.85 -7.13
N LEU A 71 -7.97 -4.89 -7.97
CA LEU A 71 -8.62 -3.71 -8.53
C LEU A 71 -9.99 -3.49 -7.86
N PRO A 72 -10.36 -2.22 -7.60
CA PRO A 72 -11.66 -1.90 -7.00
C PRO A 72 -12.78 -2.32 -7.95
N LYS A 73 -13.67 -3.19 -7.46
CA LYS A 73 -14.79 -3.73 -8.27
C LYS A 73 -15.71 -2.61 -8.76
N ARG A 74 -15.87 -1.54 -7.96
CA ARG A 74 -16.65 -0.34 -8.35
C ARG A 74 -16.11 0.45 -9.54
N MET A 75 -14.85 0.26 -9.92
CA MET A 75 -14.22 0.92 -11.07
C MET A 75 -14.13 0.03 -12.32
N LYS A 76 -14.54 -1.25 -12.21
CA LYS A 76 -14.37 -2.29 -13.23
C LYS A 76 -14.84 -1.88 -14.63
N GLU A 77 -15.98 -1.20 -14.69
CA GLU A 77 -16.61 -0.78 -15.96
C GLU A 77 -16.35 0.70 -16.30
N ARG A 78 -15.75 1.46 -15.37
CA ARG A 78 -15.58 2.92 -15.49
C ARG A 78 -14.26 3.33 -16.14
N LEU A 79 -13.26 2.44 -16.10
CA LEU A 79 -11.92 2.70 -16.63
C LEU A 79 -11.54 1.69 -17.72
N LEU A 80 -11.14 2.19 -18.89
CA LEU A 80 -10.61 1.41 -20.01
C LEU A 80 -9.32 0.67 -19.59
N VAL A 81 -8.96 -0.38 -20.34
CA VAL A 81 -7.76 -1.20 -20.05
C VAL A 81 -6.50 -0.32 -19.97
N ASP A 82 -6.32 0.61 -20.92
CA ASP A 82 -5.15 1.48 -20.94
C ASP A 82 -5.14 2.50 -19.79
N GLU A 83 -6.30 2.92 -19.30
CA GLU A 83 -6.41 3.86 -18.18
C GLU A 83 -5.97 3.22 -16.85
N TRP A 84 -5.98 1.89 -16.76
CA TRP A 84 -5.41 1.16 -15.62
C TRP A 84 -3.88 1.15 -15.62
N LYS A 85 -3.25 1.33 -16.80
CA LYS A 85 -1.79 1.28 -16.97
C LYS A 85 -1.04 2.21 -16.01
N PRO A 86 -1.33 3.53 -15.91
CA PRO A 86 -0.65 4.43 -14.97
C PRO A 86 -0.80 4.00 -13.51
N LEU A 87 -2.01 3.56 -13.11
CA LEU A 87 -2.29 3.17 -11.74
C LEU A 87 -1.54 1.90 -11.33
N ILE A 88 -1.50 0.92 -12.23
CA ILE A 88 -0.77 -0.34 -12.01
C ILE A 88 0.73 -0.07 -12.01
N ALA A 89 1.25 0.73 -12.94
CA ALA A 89 2.68 1.09 -12.99
C ALA A 89 3.14 1.73 -11.68
N SER A 90 2.42 2.74 -11.20
CA SER A 90 2.72 3.41 -9.92
C SER A 90 2.67 2.41 -8.75
N SER A 91 1.64 1.57 -8.69
CA SER A 91 1.47 0.59 -7.61
C SER A 91 2.60 -0.47 -7.61
N LEU A 92 3.05 -0.91 -8.79
CA LEU A 92 4.18 -1.83 -8.93
C LEU A 92 5.49 -1.20 -8.46
N ILE A 93 5.76 0.05 -8.86
CA ILE A 93 6.95 0.78 -8.42
C ILE A 93 6.95 0.95 -6.90
N TYR A 94 5.82 1.35 -6.32
CA TYR A 94 5.68 1.48 -4.88
C TYR A 94 5.97 0.15 -4.17
N GLU A 95 5.25 -0.92 -4.49
CA GLU A 95 5.34 -2.20 -3.77
C GLU A 95 6.68 -2.91 -3.96
N LYS A 96 7.37 -2.70 -5.08
CA LYS A 96 8.61 -3.42 -5.40
C LYS A 96 9.89 -2.63 -5.25
N LYS A 97 9.88 -1.32 -5.51
CA LYS A 97 11.09 -0.51 -5.44
C LYS A 97 11.16 0.30 -4.16
N LEU A 98 10.05 0.90 -3.73
CA LEU A 98 10.06 1.90 -2.66
C LEU A 98 9.69 1.30 -1.29
N LEU A 99 8.63 0.51 -1.20
CA LEU A 99 8.18 -0.10 0.05
C LEU A 99 9.22 -1.04 0.68
N PRO A 100 9.95 -1.90 -0.07
CA PRO A 100 11.00 -2.72 0.53
C PRO A 100 12.16 -1.89 1.09
N LYS A 101 12.50 -0.76 0.45
CA LYS A 101 13.52 0.18 0.96
C LYS A 101 13.04 0.84 2.25
N LEU A 102 11.79 1.30 2.31
CA LEU A 102 11.19 1.86 3.52
C LEU A 102 11.15 0.83 4.65
N ARG A 103 10.67 -0.39 4.39
CA ARG A 103 10.64 -1.47 5.38
C ARG A 103 12.04 -1.85 5.85
N SER A 104 13.02 -1.95 4.95
CA SER A 104 14.41 -2.21 5.33
C SER A 104 14.96 -1.11 6.22
N LYS A 105 14.62 0.15 5.95
CA LYS A 105 15.02 1.30 6.77
C LYS A 105 14.34 1.24 8.16
N ALA A 106 13.05 0.94 8.22
CA ALA A 106 12.31 0.75 9.47
C ALA A 106 12.92 -0.37 10.32
N VAL A 107 13.21 -1.52 9.70
CA VAL A 107 13.83 -2.66 10.36
C VAL A 107 15.18 -2.27 10.95
N LYS A 108 16.05 -1.64 10.16
CA LYS A 108 17.41 -1.28 10.57
C LYS A 108 17.46 -0.19 11.64
N LEU A 109 16.58 0.81 11.55
CA LEU A 109 16.62 1.99 12.43
C LEU A 109 15.76 1.85 13.69
N ILE A 110 14.72 1.02 13.66
CA ILE A 110 13.77 0.89 14.77
C ILE A 110 13.81 -0.53 15.32
N ILE A 111 13.46 -1.51 14.50
CA ILE A 111 13.22 -2.88 14.99
C ILE A 111 14.50 -3.50 15.55
N VAL A 112 15.63 -3.40 14.84
CA VAL A 112 16.91 -4.00 15.25
C VAL A 112 17.44 -3.36 16.55
N PRO A 113 17.55 -2.02 16.68
CA PRO A 113 17.98 -1.39 17.93
C PRO A 113 17.04 -1.68 19.10
N THR A 114 15.71 -1.63 18.89
CA THR A 114 14.74 -1.92 19.94
C THR A 114 14.85 -3.37 20.40
N ALA A 115 14.93 -4.33 19.48
CA ALA A 115 15.08 -5.74 19.82
C ALA A 115 16.40 -6.02 20.56
N ALA A 116 17.50 -5.42 20.12
CA ALA A 116 18.80 -5.55 20.77
C ALA A 116 18.77 -4.99 22.20
N LEU A 117 18.19 -3.80 22.40
CA LEU A 117 18.06 -3.20 23.73
C LEU A 117 17.17 -4.04 24.65
N THR A 118 16.03 -4.53 24.15
CA THR A 118 15.14 -5.41 24.93
C THR A 118 15.84 -6.71 25.31
N ALA A 119 16.64 -7.30 24.42
CA ALA A 119 17.41 -8.50 24.73
C ALA A 119 18.48 -8.23 25.80
N ILE A 120 19.23 -7.14 25.70
CA ILE A 120 20.25 -6.74 26.68
C ILE A 120 19.63 -6.53 28.06
N VAL A 121 18.54 -5.75 28.13
CA VAL A 121 17.82 -5.50 29.38
C VAL A 121 17.23 -6.79 29.94
N GLY A 122 16.65 -7.64 29.09
CA GLY A 122 16.09 -8.94 29.49
C GLY A 122 17.14 -9.86 30.11
N VAL A 123 18.32 -9.97 29.51
CA VAL A 123 19.44 -10.78 30.06
C VAL A 123 19.93 -10.20 31.38
N PHE A 124 20.09 -8.87 31.47
CA PHE A 124 20.52 -8.21 32.69
C PHE A 124 19.54 -8.45 33.86
N LEU A 125 18.23 -8.37 33.59
CA LEU A 125 17.19 -8.65 34.58
C LEU A 125 17.09 -10.14 34.94
N ALA A 126 17.36 -11.05 34.00
CA ALA A 126 17.41 -12.49 34.28
C ALA A 126 18.57 -12.87 35.22
N LEU A 127 19.72 -12.20 35.07
CA LEU A 127 20.91 -12.44 35.90
C LEU A 127 20.81 -11.82 37.30
N THR A 128 19.95 -10.84 37.50
CA THR A 128 19.79 -10.15 38.80
C THR A 128 18.77 -10.87 39.68
N ARG A 129 19.27 -11.73 40.58
CA ARG A 129 18.47 -12.50 41.56
C ARG A 129 17.50 -11.62 42.39
N SER A 130 17.87 -10.37 42.65
CA SER A 130 17.05 -9.43 43.42
C SER A 130 15.76 -9.01 42.70
N PHE A 131 15.76 -8.99 41.36
CA PHE A 131 14.62 -8.52 40.57
C PHE A 131 13.41 -9.46 40.70
N TRP A 132 13.64 -10.77 40.66
CA TRP A 132 12.60 -11.79 40.76
C TRP A 132 12.08 -12.05 42.18
N VAL A 133 12.82 -11.59 43.21
CA VAL A 133 12.40 -11.69 44.61
C VAL A 133 11.48 -10.52 44.98
N THR A 134 11.71 -9.34 44.42
CA THR A 134 10.96 -8.13 44.75
C THR A 134 9.75 -7.91 43.84
N ILE A 135 9.81 -8.36 42.58
CA ILE A 135 8.76 -8.13 41.59
C ILE A 135 8.10 -9.45 41.19
N PRO A 136 6.77 -9.58 41.34
CA PRO A 136 6.04 -10.74 40.83
C PRO A 136 6.30 -10.92 39.33
N PHE A 137 6.54 -12.16 38.90
CA PHE A 137 6.79 -12.54 37.50
C PHE A 137 5.92 -11.80 36.45
N PRO A 138 4.58 -11.69 36.60
CA PRO A 138 3.76 -10.99 35.61
C PRO A 138 4.04 -9.48 35.53
N VAL A 139 4.42 -8.84 36.63
CA VAL A 139 4.75 -7.41 36.67
C VAL A 139 6.10 -7.16 35.98
N GLY A 140 7.09 -8.03 36.19
CA GLY A 140 8.38 -7.97 35.51
C GLY A 140 8.26 -8.09 33.98
N LEU A 141 7.36 -8.95 33.51
CA LEU A 141 7.05 -9.08 32.08
C LEU A 141 6.44 -7.81 31.48
N LEU A 142 5.52 -7.15 32.19
CA LEU A 142 4.93 -5.89 31.73
C LEU A 142 5.99 -4.77 31.63
N VAL A 143 6.87 -4.67 32.62
CA VAL A 143 7.98 -3.70 32.61
C VAL A 143 8.92 -3.92 31.42
N LEU A 144 9.14 -5.18 31.01
CA LEU A 144 9.97 -5.50 29.85
C LEU A 144 9.24 -5.30 28.51
N ALA A 145 7.92 -5.52 28.47
CA ALA A 145 7.13 -5.50 27.24
C ALA A 145 6.59 -4.12 26.86
N ILE A 146 6.24 -3.27 27.83
CA ILE A 146 5.59 -1.97 27.57
C ILE A 146 6.54 -1.01 26.82
N PRO A 147 7.77 -0.74 27.27
CA PRO A 147 8.66 0.20 26.59
C PRO A 147 8.93 -0.11 25.11
N PRO A 148 9.31 -1.35 24.71
CA PRO A 148 9.51 -1.66 23.31
C PRO A 148 8.20 -1.62 22.51
N SER A 149 7.06 -1.94 23.11
CA SER A 149 5.76 -1.82 22.43
C SER A 149 5.43 -0.36 22.09
N ILE A 150 5.72 0.59 22.98
CA ILE A 150 5.53 2.03 22.74
C ILE A 150 6.46 2.52 21.63
N VAL A 151 7.74 2.14 21.69
CA VAL A 151 8.72 2.51 20.67
C VAL A 151 8.34 1.95 19.30
N LEU A 152 7.87 0.70 19.24
CA LEU A 152 7.39 0.09 18.00
C LEU A 152 6.11 0.78 17.49
N PHE A 153 5.15 1.07 18.37
CA PHE A 153 3.90 1.72 17.99
C PHE A 153 4.15 3.13 17.43
N LEU A 154 4.82 3.99 18.20
CA LEU A 154 5.14 5.35 17.76
C LEU A 154 6.10 5.35 16.56
N GLY A 155 7.09 4.45 16.57
CA GLY A 155 8.06 4.33 15.50
C GLY A 155 7.44 3.94 14.17
N LEU A 156 6.45 3.04 14.17
CA LEU A 156 5.72 2.62 12.97
C LEU A 156 4.66 3.62 12.53
N ASP A 157 3.98 4.31 13.44
CA ASP A 157 3.00 5.35 13.07
C ASP A 157 3.66 6.51 12.33
N LEU A 158 4.90 6.86 12.70
CA LEU A 158 5.73 7.82 11.99
C LEU A 158 6.07 7.39 10.55
N PHE A 159 5.86 6.14 10.14
CA PHE A 159 6.08 5.68 8.76
C PHE A 159 4.95 6.04 7.79
N THR A 160 3.75 6.31 8.28
CA THR A 160 2.59 6.69 7.45
C THR A 160 2.90 7.82 6.44
N PRO A 161 3.51 8.96 6.84
CA PRO A 161 3.89 10.01 5.89
C PRO A 161 4.98 9.57 4.90
N TYR A 162 5.88 8.66 5.29
CA TYR A 162 6.90 8.14 4.38
C TYR A 162 6.30 7.22 3.32
N GLU A 163 5.32 6.39 3.69
CA GLU A 163 4.58 5.55 2.74
C GLU A 163 3.82 6.40 1.73
N LYS A 164 3.14 7.46 2.19
CA LYS A 164 2.48 8.43 1.32
C LYS A 164 3.45 9.10 0.34
N ASN A 165 4.59 9.59 0.83
CA ASN A 165 5.61 10.21 -0.02
C ASN A 165 6.21 9.21 -1.02
N ALA A 166 6.40 7.96 -0.63
CA ALA A 166 6.83 6.91 -1.56
C ALA A 166 5.77 6.62 -2.64
N ARG A 167 4.47 6.66 -2.32
CA ARG A 167 3.41 6.54 -3.34
C ARG A 167 3.44 7.71 -4.33
N LEU A 168 3.64 8.94 -3.84
CA LEU A 168 3.80 10.12 -4.69
C LEU A 168 5.06 10.03 -5.58
N GLN A 169 6.17 9.54 -5.04
CA GLN A 169 7.37 9.27 -5.81
C GLN A 169 7.13 8.19 -6.88
N ALA A 170 6.38 7.13 -6.54
CA ALA A 170 6.03 6.09 -7.50
C ALA A 170 5.18 6.62 -8.66
N ASP A 171 4.28 7.58 -8.40
CA ASP A 171 3.52 8.25 -9.45
C ASP A 171 4.44 8.99 -10.41
N ILE A 172 5.42 9.74 -9.90
CA ILE A 172 6.42 10.46 -10.73
C ILE A 172 7.23 9.46 -11.57
N GLU A 173 7.74 8.39 -10.96
CA GLU A 173 8.50 7.36 -11.69
C GLU A 173 7.64 6.67 -12.76
N ALA A 174 6.37 6.42 -12.48
CA ALA A 174 5.43 5.85 -13.44
C ALA A 174 5.20 6.76 -14.65
N THR A 175 5.19 8.09 -14.48
CA THR A 175 5.04 9.01 -15.64
C THR A 175 6.14 8.85 -16.69
N ARG A 176 7.34 8.42 -16.29
CA ARG A 176 8.45 8.15 -17.22
C ARG A 176 8.18 6.95 -18.12
N LEU A 177 7.30 6.04 -17.70
CA LEU A 177 6.93 4.82 -18.44
C LEU A 177 5.67 4.99 -19.29
N VAL A 178 4.65 5.64 -18.74
CA VAL A 178 3.32 5.73 -19.37
C VAL A 178 3.03 7.08 -20.02
N GLY A 179 3.85 8.10 -19.72
CA GLY A 179 3.61 9.48 -20.12
C GLY A 179 2.82 10.26 -19.07
N ARG A 180 3.31 11.46 -18.76
CA ARG A 180 2.70 12.36 -17.75
C ARG A 180 1.30 12.83 -18.13
N SER A 181 1.09 13.23 -19.38
CA SER A 181 -0.21 13.70 -19.88
C SER A 181 -1.28 12.63 -19.75
N PHE A 182 -0.97 11.41 -20.21
CA PHE A 182 -1.85 10.26 -20.12
C PHE A 182 -2.22 9.91 -18.67
N PHE A 183 -1.24 9.96 -17.76
CA PHE A 183 -1.50 9.76 -16.33
C PHE A 183 -2.43 10.85 -15.78
N LEU A 184 -2.14 12.13 -16.04
CA LEU A 184 -2.98 13.23 -15.57
C LEU A 184 -4.42 13.14 -16.08
N GLU A 185 -4.61 12.75 -17.34
CA GLU A 185 -5.94 12.52 -17.92
C GLU A 185 -6.69 11.40 -17.19
N GLY A 186 -6.03 10.27 -16.94
CA GLY A 186 -6.59 9.17 -16.16
C GLY A 186 -7.03 9.60 -14.75
N LEU A 187 -6.20 10.38 -14.03
CA LEU A 187 -6.56 10.89 -12.71
C LEU A 187 -7.74 11.88 -12.75
N ARG A 188 -7.76 12.79 -13.73
CA ARG A 188 -8.88 13.73 -13.92
C ARG A 188 -10.18 13.02 -14.25
N LYS A 189 -10.12 11.96 -15.06
CA LYS A 189 -11.30 11.14 -15.34
C LYS A 189 -11.82 10.48 -14.07
N ILE A 190 -10.94 9.90 -13.25
CA ILE A 190 -11.34 9.28 -11.97
C ILE A 190 -11.97 10.33 -11.05
N ASP A 191 -11.39 11.54 -11.02
CA ASP A 191 -11.93 12.66 -10.26
C ASP A 191 -13.36 13.02 -10.66
N SER A 192 -13.62 13.08 -11.98
CA SER A 192 -14.93 13.41 -12.53
C SER A 192 -16.03 12.39 -12.19
N LEU A 193 -15.65 11.17 -11.80
CA LEU A 193 -16.62 10.13 -11.41
C LEU A 193 -17.23 10.36 -10.03
N GLY A 194 -16.67 11.28 -9.22
CA GLY A 194 -17.25 11.66 -7.92
C GLY A 194 -17.38 10.50 -6.94
N MET A 195 -16.41 9.57 -6.94
CA MET A 195 -16.48 8.37 -6.11
C MET A 195 -16.40 8.75 -4.62
N LYS A 196 -17.32 8.24 -3.81
CA LYS A 196 -17.45 8.60 -2.38
C LYS A 196 -16.13 8.48 -1.59
N ASP A 197 -15.37 7.40 -1.81
CA ASP A 197 -14.10 7.16 -1.11
C ASP A 197 -12.95 8.09 -1.54
N VAL A 198 -13.05 8.65 -2.75
CA VAL A 198 -12.13 9.65 -3.28
C VAL A 198 -12.44 11.01 -2.66
N GLU A 199 -13.73 11.39 -2.67
CA GLU A 199 -14.18 12.66 -2.08
C GLU A 199 -13.93 12.70 -0.57
N GLU A 200 -14.27 11.65 0.16
CA GLU A 200 -13.97 11.55 1.61
C GLU A 200 -12.49 11.73 1.91
N ARG A 201 -11.60 11.26 1.03
CA ARG A 201 -10.14 11.39 1.21
C ARG A 201 -9.66 12.81 0.96
N LYS A 202 -10.25 13.52 -0.01
CA LYS A 202 -9.98 14.95 -0.21
C LYS A 202 -10.42 15.76 1.00
N THR A 203 -11.61 15.48 1.54
CA THR A 203 -12.12 16.16 2.74
C THR A 203 -11.21 15.90 3.94
N LYS A 204 -10.87 14.64 4.23
CA LYS A 204 -9.97 14.27 5.32
C LYS A 204 -8.59 14.92 5.21
N MET A 205 -8.05 15.00 3.99
CA MET A 205 -6.80 15.70 3.74
C MET A 205 -6.93 17.19 4.07
N ALA A 206 -8.01 17.85 3.64
CA ALA A 206 -8.26 19.26 3.95
C ALA A 206 -8.42 19.52 5.46
N GLU A 207 -8.92 18.53 6.20
CA GLU A 207 -9.00 18.54 7.67
C GLU A 207 -7.66 18.23 8.37
N GLY A 208 -6.57 18.00 7.62
CA GLY A 208 -5.26 17.69 8.17
C GLY A 208 -5.08 16.23 8.62
N SER A 209 -6.00 15.33 8.27
CA SER A 209 -5.88 13.90 8.58
C SER A 209 -4.74 13.25 7.78
N SER A 210 -3.85 12.54 8.49
CA SER A 210 -2.79 11.76 7.86
C SER A 210 -3.33 10.42 7.37
N SER A 211 -3.11 10.13 6.09
CA SER A 211 -3.42 8.83 5.48
C SER A 211 -2.18 8.29 4.78
N GLU A 212 -1.99 6.97 4.83
CA GLU A 212 -0.98 6.26 4.02
C GLU A 212 -1.15 6.56 2.52
N PHE A 213 -2.38 6.80 2.09
CA PHE A 213 -2.69 6.99 0.68
C PHE A 213 -2.85 8.48 0.35
N PRO A 214 -2.15 9.00 -0.69
CA PRO A 214 -2.34 10.37 -1.12
C PRO A 214 -3.73 10.58 -1.73
N SER A 215 -4.26 11.80 -1.62
CA SER A 215 -5.49 12.20 -2.30
C SER A 215 -5.24 12.41 -3.80
N LEU A 216 -6.30 12.39 -4.63
CA LEU A 216 -6.18 12.73 -6.05
C LEU A 216 -5.57 14.12 -6.26
N THR A 217 -5.95 15.10 -5.43
CA THR A 217 -5.41 16.45 -5.49
C THR A 217 -3.90 16.46 -5.28
N GLU A 218 -3.40 15.73 -4.28
CA GLU A 218 -1.96 15.63 -4.00
C GLU A 218 -1.22 14.95 -5.13
N ARG A 219 -1.78 13.88 -5.68
CA ARG A 219 -1.16 13.16 -6.81
C ARG A 219 -1.07 14.06 -8.04
N VAL A 220 -2.14 14.76 -8.39
CA VAL A 220 -2.14 15.71 -9.51
C VAL A 220 -1.14 16.84 -9.28
N GLN A 221 -1.12 17.46 -8.11
CA GLN A 221 -0.16 18.52 -7.77
C GLN A 221 1.29 18.02 -7.84
N ASN A 222 1.56 16.84 -7.29
CA ASN A 222 2.88 16.23 -7.30
C ASN A 222 3.35 15.89 -8.72
N LEU A 223 2.46 15.37 -9.57
CA LEU A 223 2.74 15.16 -10.99
C LEU A 223 2.93 16.47 -11.76
N LEU A 224 2.32 17.57 -11.31
CA LEU A 224 2.54 18.89 -11.91
C LEU A 224 3.91 19.48 -11.53
N ALA A 225 4.33 19.29 -10.28
CA ALA A 225 5.58 19.79 -9.72
C ALA A 225 6.81 18.94 -10.07
N GLY A 226 6.64 17.63 -10.25
CA GLY A 226 7.73 16.73 -10.66
C GLY A 226 8.06 16.88 -12.15
N THR A 227 9.03 17.74 -12.46
CA THR A 227 9.74 17.85 -13.76
C THR A 227 11.07 17.14 -13.72
#